data_AF-D9XKE6-F1
#
_entry.id   AF-D9XKE6-F1
#
_cell.length_a   1.000
_cell.length_b   1.000
_cell.length_c   1.000
_cell.angle_alpha   90.00
_cell.angle_beta   90.00
_cell.angle_gamma   90.00
#
_symmetry.space_group_name_H-M   'P 1'
#
loop_
_entity.id
_entity.type
_entity.pdbx_description
1 polymer ?
#
loop_
_entity_poly.entity_id
_entity_poly.type
_entity_poly.pdbx_seq_one_letter_code
_entity_poly.pdbx_strand_id
1 'polypeptide(L)'
;MVVYMQAQQPYQVPAPPPPPVPPPRSRGPLVTALLVGLLVGGAGVGVAWALTGGTPDTDNSAGGDARGACDALAGLDESKLAPKAKVSEQEREQALYRFAGAFDLATAAAAGDSSYKPLAEAITRAHNRHRQVFEIDAEVTKELVKARKICADL
;
A
#
# COMPACT_ATOMS: atom_id res chain seq x y z
N MET A 1 34.43 25.56 -95.12
CA MET A 1 33.15 24.91 -95.46
C MET A 1 33.02 23.72 -94.51
N VAL A 2 32.22 23.83 -93.44
CA VAL A 2 32.13 22.81 -92.39
C VAL A 2 30.68 22.34 -92.30
N VAL A 3 30.47 21.04 -92.49
CA VAL A 3 29.18 20.36 -92.46
C VAL A 3 28.82 20.09 -91.00
N TYR A 4 27.66 20.57 -90.54
CA TYR A 4 27.12 20.22 -89.22
C TYR A 4 26.42 18.85 -89.31
N MET A 5 26.99 17.86 -88.64
CA MET A 5 26.38 16.55 -88.41
C MET A 5 25.50 16.65 -87.16
N GLN A 6 24.18 16.69 -87.33
CA GLN A 6 23.26 16.61 -86.19
C GLN A 6 23.21 15.18 -85.65
N ALA A 7 23.62 15.01 -84.40
CA ALA A 7 23.39 13.77 -83.65
C ALA A 7 21.90 13.70 -83.27
N GLN A 8 21.19 12.67 -83.72
CA GLN A 8 19.85 12.37 -83.25
C GLN A 8 19.94 11.90 -81.78
N GLN A 9 19.28 12.60 -80.87
CA GLN A 9 19.14 12.13 -79.48
C GLN A 9 18.18 10.95 -79.42
N PRO A 10 18.51 9.86 -78.69
CA PRO A 10 17.62 8.73 -78.53
C PRO A 10 16.36 9.13 -77.75
N TYR A 11 15.20 8.70 -78.25
CA TYR A 11 13.91 8.86 -77.55
C TYR A 11 13.97 8.15 -76.19
N GLN A 12 13.92 8.91 -75.08
CA GLN A 12 13.77 8.35 -73.74
C GLN A 12 12.28 8.13 -73.44
N VAL A 13 11.91 6.88 -73.16
CA VAL A 13 10.55 6.53 -72.69
C VAL A 13 10.42 6.97 -71.22
N PRO A 14 9.41 7.77 -70.85
CA PRO A 14 9.20 8.19 -69.47
C PRO A 14 8.96 6.98 -68.56
N ALA A 15 9.65 6.94 -67.41
CA ALA A 15 9.44 5.90 -66.41
C ALA A 15 8.00 5.98 -65.83
N PRO A 16 7.38 4.84 -65.50
CA PRO A 16 6.06 4.83 -64.87
C PRO A 16 6.13 5.50 -63.48
N PRO A 17 5.06 6.18 -63.04
CA PRO A 17 5.04 6.85 -61.75
C PRO A 17 5.16 5.82 -60.61
N PRO A 18 5.81 6.19 -59.49
CA PRO A 18 5.93 5.31 -58.34
C PRO A 18 4.54 5.02 -57.73
N PRO A 19 4.37 3.86 -57.08
CA PRO A 19 3.13 3.53 -56.40
C PRO A 19 2.84 4.51 -55.26
N PRO A 20 1.55 4.76 -54.96
CA PRO A 20 1.18 5.66 -53.87
C PRO A 20 1.68 5.13 -52.53
N VAL A 21 2.34 6.01 -51.76
CA VAL A 21 2.80 5.70 -50.40
C VAL A 21 1.59 5.76 -49.45
N PRO A 22 1.36 4.74 -48.60
CA PRO A 22 0.26 4.79 -47.65
C PRO A 22 0.47 5.92 -46.62
N PRO A 23 -0.61 6.59 -46.19
CA PRO A 23 -0.51 7.69 -45.26
C PRO A 23 0.05 7.23 -43.90
N PRO A 24 0.85 8.06 -43.21
CA PRO A 24 1.40 7.72 -41.90
C PRO A 24 0.27 7.55 -40.88
N ARG A 25 0.25 6.42 -40.18
CA ARG A 25 -0.73 6.17 -39.10
C ARG A 25 -0.30 6.92 -37.84
N SER A 26 -1.10 7.90 -37.42
CA SER A 26 -0.83 8.65 -36.19
C SER A 26 -1.30 7.86 -34.96
N ARG A 27 -0.41 7.71 -33.97
CA ARG A 27 -0.74 7.09 -32.66
C ARG A 27 -1.25 8.11 -31.65
N GLY A 28 -1.25 9.40 -32.00
CA GLY A 28 -1.70 10.52 -31.17
C GLY A 28 -3.04 10.27 -30.48
N PRO A 29 -4.13 9.93 -31.20
CA PRO A 29 -5.44 9.76 -30.56
C PRO A 29 -5.49 8.61 -29.54
N LEU A 30 -4.70 7.55 -29.74
CA LEU A 30 -4.62 6.43 -28.78
C LEU A 30 -3.91 6.83 -27.49
N VAL A 31 -2.82 7.61 -27.60
CA VAL A 31 -2.09 8.12 -26.44
C VAL A 31 -2.95 9.10 -25.65
N THR A 32 -3.67 9.99 -26.34
CA THR A 32 -4.60 10.93 -25.70
C THR A 32 -5.72 10.19 -24.96
N ALA A 33 -6.33 9.18 -25.58
CA ALA A 33 -7.36 8.37 -24.93
C ALA A 33 -6.84 7.66 -23.67
N LEU A 34 -5.60 7.16 -23.71
CA LEU A 34 -4.97 6.49 -22.55
C LEU A 34 -4.69 7.46 -21.41
N LEU A 35 -4.18 8.66 -21.70
CA LEU A 35 -3.96 9.70 -20.68
C LEU A 35 -5.27 10.17 -20.06
N VAL A 36 -6.30 10.39 -20.88
CA VAL A 36 -7.63 10.77 -20.38
C VAL A 36 -8.21 9.65 -19.51
N GLY A 37 -8.10 8.39 -19.96
CA GLY A 37 -8.54 7.24 -19.17
C GLY A 37 -7.79 7.10 -17.85
N LEU A 38 -6.48 7.35 -17.82
CA LEU A 38 -5.68 7.32 -16.61
C LEU A 38 -6.05 8.45 -15.65
N LEU A 39 -6.27 9.67 -16.15
CA LEU A 39 -6.67 10.80 -15.32
C LEU A 39 -8.06 10.60 -14.74
N VAL A 40 -9.02 10.15 -15.54
CA VAL A 40 -10.40 9.90 -15.09
C VAL A 40 -10.45 8.72 -14.12
N GLY A 41 -9.77 7.61 -14.45
CA GLY A 41 -9.69 6.44 -13.59
C GLY A 41 -8.95 6.73 -12.28
N GLY A 42 -7.80 7.40 -12.36
CA GLY A 42 -7.00 7.81 -11.20
C GLY A 42 -7.75 8.81 -10.30
N ALA A 43 -8.42 9.81 -10.88
CA ALA A 43 -9.25 10.75 -10.14
C ALA A 43 -10.45 10.06 -9.48
N GLY A 44 -11.11 9.14 -10.19
CA GLY A 44 -12.24 8.39 -9.63
C GLY A 44 -11.83 7.52 -8.44
N VAL A 45 -10.75 6.76 -8.57
CA VAL A 45 -10.21 5.94 -7.47
C VAL A 45 -9.70 6.84 -6.34
N GLY A 46 -9.02 7.93 -6.65
CA GLY A 46 -8.51 8.88 -5.65
C GLY A 46 -9.62 9.57 -4.86
N VAL A 47 -10.71 9.98 -5.52
CA VAL A 47 -11.89 10.56 -4.86
C VAL A 47 -12.61 9.50 -4.03
N ALA A 48 -12.80 8.29 -4.56
CA ALA A 48 -13.39 7.20 -3.79
C ALA A 48 -12.56 6.91 -2.53
N TRP A 49 -11.24 6.81 -2.67
CA TRP A 49 -10.32 6.66 -1.53
C TRP A 49 -10.33 7.83 -0.57
N ALA A 50 -10.47 9.08 -1.02
CA ALA A 50 -10.56 10.24 -0.14
C ALA A 50 -11.90 10.33 0.61
N LEU A 51 -12.96 9.72 0.07
CA LEU A 51 -14.29 9.69 0.68
C LEU A 51 -14.50 8.47 1.59
N THR A 52 -13.85 7.33 1.29
CA THR A 52 -14.01 6.08 2.05
C THR A 52 -12.81 5.73 2.93
N GLY A 53 -11.60 6.11 2.52
CA GLY A 53 -10.45 6.19 3.40
C GLY A 53 -10.58 7.50 4.18
N GLY A 54 -10.51 7.42 5.51
CA GLY A 54 -10.47 8.61 6.35
C GLY A 54 -9.49 9.63 5.77
N THR A 55 -9.83 10.91 5.90
CA THR A 55 -9.03 12.05 5.42
C THR A 55 -7.54 11.76 5.58
N PRO A 56 -6.68 12.03 4.58
CA PRO A 56 -5.26 12.12 4.84
C PRO A 56 -5.07 13.33 5.73
N ASP A 57 -5.31 13.17 7.03
CA ASP A 57 -4.54 13.91 7.99
C ASP A 57 -3.09 13.66 7.56
N THR A 58 -2.33 14.72 7.34
CA THR A 58 -0.88 14.75 7.07
C THR A 58 -0.06 14.21 8.24
N ASP A 59 -0.61 13.21 8.89
CA ASP A 59 -0.39 12.74 10.22
C ASP A 59 -0.11 11.26 10.06
N ASN A 60 1.18 10.98 9.86
CA ASN A 60 1.82 9.85 10.54
C ASN A 60 1.71 10.07 12.07
N SER A 61 0.48 10.26 12.57
CA SER A 61 0.21 10.76 13.89
C SER A 61 0.20 9.59 14.83
N ALA A 62 0.87 9.82 15.95
CA ALA A 62 0.84 8.93 17.10
C ALA A 62 -0.58 8.45 17.46
N GLY A 63 -1.62 9.26 17.21
CA GLY A 63 -3.00 8.85 17.45
C GLY A 63 -3.52 7.78 16.46
N GLY A 64 -3.06 7.79 15.20
CA GLY A 64 -3.36 6.74 14.24
C GLY A 64 -2.73 5.41 14.65
N ASP A 65 -1.45 5.46 15.04
CA ASP A 65 -0.74 4.30 15.57
C ASP A 65 -1.39 3.77 16.85
N ALA A 66 -1.79 4.64 17.78
CA ALA A 66 -2.48 4.23 19.01
C ALA A 66 -3.81 3.51 18.72
N ARG A 67 -4.62 4.03 17.79
CA ARG A 67 -5.86 3.38 17.36
C ARG A 67 -5.60 2.04 16.69
N GLY A 68 -4.62 1.98 15.79
CA GLY A 68 -4.22 0.72 15.15
C GLY A 68 -3.76 -0.34 16.15
N ALA A 69 -3.03 0.08 17.19
CA ALA A 69 -2.66 -0.82 18.29
C ALA A 69 -3.89 -1.35 19.05
N CYS A 70 -4.86 -0.48 19.33
CA CYS A 70 -6.10 -0.85 19.99
C CYS A 70 -6.98 -1.77 19.13
N ASP A 71 -7.06 -1.55 17.83
CA ASP A 71 -7.76 -2.43 16.89
C ASP A 71 -7.11 -3.83 16.84
N ALA A 72 -5.78 -3.87 16.81
CA ALA A 72 -5.03 -5.12 16.86
C ALA A 72 -5.28 -5.88 18.18
N LEU A 73 -5.35 -5.19 19.31
CA LEU A 73 -5.72 -5.75 20.63
C LEU A 73 -7.18 -6.20 20.71
N ALA A 74 -8.11 -5.48 20.10
CA ALA A 74 -9.52 -5.86 20.08
C ALA A 74 -9.72 -7.16 19.30
N GLY A 75 -8.93 -7.35 18.23
CA GLY A 75 -8.88 -8.59 17.48
C GLY A 75 -7.99 -9.69 18.09
N LEU A 76 -7.29 -9.43 19.20
CA LEU A 76 -6.42 -10.43 19.82
C LEU A 76 -7.25 -11.38 20.67
N ASP A 77 -7.25 -12.65 20.28
CA ASP A 77 -7.77 -13.76 21.10
C ASP A 77 -6.59 -14.45 21.81
N GLU A 78 -6.40 -14.14 23.08
CA GLU A 78 -5.31 -14.67 23.89
C GLU A 78 -5.34 -16.20 24.01
N SER A 79 -6.51 -16.82 23.91
CA SER A 79 -6.62 -18.28 24.03
C SER A 79 -5.87 -19.00 22.92
N LYS A 80 -5.68 -18.35 21.76
CA LYS A 80 -4.92 -18.87 20.61
C LYS A 80 -3.41 -18.85 20.83
N LEU A 81 -2.93 -18.05 21.78
CA LEU A 81 -1.50 -17.91 22.10
C LEU A 81 -1.02 -18.92 23.13
N ALA A 82 -1.92 -19.67 23.77
CA ALA A 82 -1.52 -20.69 24.74
C ALA A 82 -0.86 -21.89 24.03
N PRO A 83 0.25 -22.45 24.57
CA PRO A 83 0.95 -23.58 23.96
C PRO A 83 0.06 -24.81 23.75
N LYS A 84 -0.92 -25.01 24.66
CA LYS A 84 -1.85 -26.16 24.65
C LYS A 84 -3.17 -25.86 23.94
N ALA A 85 -3.29 -24.69 23.30
CA ALA A 85 -4.48 -24.32 22.56
C ALA A 85 -4.70 -25.27 21.36
N LYS A 86 -5.92 -25.82 21.25
CA LYS A 86 -6.35 -26.64 20.11
C LYS A 86 -6.79 -25.76 18.94
N VAL A 87 -5.83 -25.02 18.38
CA VAL A 87 -6.03 -24.10 17.26
C VAL A 87 -5.10 -24.50 16.11
N SER A 88 -5.46 -24.15 14.88
CA SER A 88 -4.56 -24.34 13.75
C SER A 88 -3.30 -23.47 13.88
N GLU A 89 -2.21 -23.88 13.25
CA GLU A 89 -0.96 -23.09 13.25
C GLU A 89 -1.19 -21.68 12.66
N GLN A 90 -2.01 -21.58 11.62
CA GLN A 90 -2.34 -20.30 10.99
C GLN A 90 -3.10 -19.35 11.93
N GLU A 91 -4.01 -19.87 12.74
CA GLU A 91 -4.71 -19.06 13.75
C GLU A 91 -3.79 -18.59 14.87
N ARG A 92 -2.87 -19.44 15.30
CA ARG A 92 -1.85 -19.11 16.31
C ARG A 92 -0.91 -18.03 15.78
N GLU A 93 -0.42 -18.20 14.56
CA GLU A 93 0.45 -17.25 13.88
C GLU A 93 -0.25 -15.90 13.68
N GLN A 94 -1.51 -15.90 13.25
CA GLN A 94 -2.30 -14.68 13.13
C GLN A 94 -2.45 -13.96 14.47
N ALA A 95 -2.69 -14.68 15.58
CA ALA A 95 -2.76 -14.10 16.91
C ALA A 95 -1.40 -13.50 17.36
N LEU A 96 -0.29 -14.17 17.03
CA LEU A 96 1.06 -13.67 17.31
C LEU A 96 1.33 -12.37 16.55
N TYR A 97 0.98 -12.29 15.27
CA TYR A 97 1.15 -11.09 14.47
C TYR A 97 0.23 -9.95 14.91
N ARG A 98 -1.00 -10.25 15.35
CA ARG A 98 -1.88 -9.26 15.98
C ARG A 98 -1.22 -8.66 17.23
N PHE A 99 -0.65 -9.51 18.08
CA PHE A 99 0.01 -9.03 19.30
C PHE A 99 1.30 -8.24 19.02
N ALA A 100 2.11 -8.69 18.06
CA ALA A 100 3.30 -7.96 17.62
C ALA A 100 2.93 -6.60 17.00
N GLY A 101 1.92 -6.56 16.12
CA GLY A 101 1.44 -5.31 15.53
C GLY A 101 0.92 -4.33 16.57
N ALA A 102 0.16 -4.80 17.58
CA ALA A 102 -0.25 -3.96 18.70
C ALA A 102 0.94 -3.37 19.46
N PHE A 103 1.99 -4.16 19.69
CA PHE A 103 3.21 -3.72 20.34
C PHE A 103 3.97 -2.65 19.53
N ASP A 104 4.20 -2.91 18.24
CA ASP A 104 4.96 -2.01 17.38
C ASP A 104 4.23 -0.67 17.20
N LEU A 105 2.91 -0.71 16.95
CA LEU A 105 2.10 0.49 16.77
C LEU A 105 1.99 1.30 18.06
N ALA A 106 1.77 0.69 19.22
CA ALA A 106 1.74 1.45 20.47
C ALA A 106 3.10 2.10 20.78
N THR A 107 4.19 1.41 20.44
CA THR A 107 5.55 1.96 20.59
C THR A 107 5.78 3.14 19.65
N ALA A 108 5.35 3.04 18.39
CA ALA A 108 5.39 4.15 17.42
C ALA A 108 4.55 5.34 17.91
N ALA A 109 3.34 5.08 18.42
CA ALA A 109 2.49 6.10 19.02
C ALA A 109 3.22 6.85 20.16
N ALA A 110 3.81 6.12 21.11
CA ALA A 110 4.51 6.74 22.23
C ALA A 110 5.80 7.50 21.82
N ALA A 111 6.40 7.12 20.69
CA ALA A 111 7.54 7.83 20.12
C ALA A 111 7.13 9.14 19.45
N GLY A 112 5.96 9.17 18.79
CA GLY A 112 5.40 10.36 18.16
C GLY A 112 4.72 11.32 19.16
N ASP A 113 4.06 10.79 20.19
CA ASP A 113 3.47 11.56 21.29
C ASP A 113 3.57 10.80 22.62
N SER A 114 4.25 11.42 23.58
CA SER A 114 4.47 10.88 24.91
C SER A 114 3.19 10.62 25.72
N SER A 115 2.06 11.21 25.35
CA SER A 115 0.76 10.96 25.97
C SER A 115 0.34 9.48 25.85
N TYR A 116 0.81 8.77 24.83
CA TYR A 116 0.55 7.33 24.60
C TYR A 116 1.51 6.38 25.31
N LYS A 117 2.51 6.88 26.06
CA LYS A 117 3.43 6.03 26.84
C LYS A 117 2.73 4.99 27.73
N PRO A 118 1.64 5.31 28.46
CA PRO A 118 0.95 4.32 29.29
C PRO A 118 0.43 3.11 28.50
N LEU A 119 -0.04 3.32 27.26
CA LEU A 119 -0.49 2.25 26.36
C LEU A 119 0.69 1.38 25.93
N ALA A 120 1.74 2.01 25.40
CA ALA A 120 2.95 1.33 24.94
C ALA A 120 3.58 0.49 26.05
N GLU A 121 3.67 1.03 27.27
CA GLU A 121 4.22 0.33 28.41
C GLU A 121 3.41 -0.91 28.81
N ALA A 122 2.08 -0.80 28.85
CA ALA A 122 1.22 -1.93 29.20
C ALA A 122 1.38 -3.07 28.17
N ILE A 123 1.33 -2.74 26.88
CA ILE A 123 1.50 -3.73 25.81
C ILE A 123 2.93 -4.30 25.82
N THR A 124 3.95 -3.47 26.01
CA THR A 124 5.35 -3.91 26.10
C THR A 124 5.57 -4.90 27.23
N ARG A 125 5.02 -4.63 28.43
CA ARG A 125 5.13 -5.56 29.57
C ARG A 125 4.46 -6.90 29.26
N ALA A 126 3.24 -6.86 28.72
CA ALA A 126 2.53 -8.07 28.31
C ALA A 126 3.31 -8.86 27.24
N HIS A 127 3.78 -8.18 26.19
CA HIS A 127 4.48 -8.78 25.06
C HIS A 127 5.81 -9.41 25.47
N ASN A 128 6.62 -8.69 26.24
CA ASN A 128 7.90 -9.19 26.74
C ASN A 128 7.71 -10.38 27.67
N ARG A 129 6.71 -10.32 28.57
CA ARG A 129 6.39 -11.44 29.45
C ARG A 129 5.97 -12.67 28.64
N HIS A 130 5.04 -12.51 27.70
CA HIS A 130 4.60 -13.60 26.82
C HIS A 130 5.79 -14.22 26.05
N ARG A 131 6.71 -13.40 25.53
CA ARG A 131 7.92 -13.91 24.84
C ARG A 131 8.91 -14.64 25.75
N GLN A 132 8.90 -14.34 27.06
CA GLN A 132 9.76 -15.02 28.02
C GLN A 132 9.19 -16.38 28.46
N VAL A 133 7.88 -16.45 28.68
CA VAL A 133 7.24 -17.66 29.25
C VAL A 133 6.43 -18.46 28.24
N PHE A 134 6.21 -17.92 27.05
CA PHE A 134 5.40 -18.50 25.96
C PHE A 134 3.96 -18.84 26.38
N GLU A 135 3.44 -18.20 27.42
CA GLU A 135 2.08 -18.39 27.93
C GLU A 135 1.35 -17.06 28.09
N ILE A 136 0.03 -17.13 28.21
CA ILE A 136 -0.81 -16.01 28.68
C ILE A 136 -1.06 -16.27 30.17
N ASP A 137 -0.10 -15.86 30.99
CA ASP A 137 -0.23 -15.95 32.43
C ASP A 137 -0.99 -14.74 33.01
N ALA A 138 -1.21 -14.76 34.33
CA ALA A 138 -1.95 -13.72 35.01
C ALA A 138 -1.32 -12.31 34.85
N GLU A 139 -0.01 -12.21 34.66
CA GLU A 139 0.68 -10.95 34.45
C GLU A 139 0.45 -10.43 33.03
N VAL A 140 0.54 -11.29 32.02
CA VAL A 140 0.17 -10.95 30.64
C VAL A 140 -1.28 -10.49 30.58
N THR A 141 -2.22 -11.26 31.16
CA THR A 141 -3.64 -10.91 31.18
C THR A 141 -3.88 -9.57 31.86
N LYS A 142 -3.24 -9.31 33.02
CA LYS A 142 -3.37 -8.06 33.75
C LYS A 142 -2.95 -6.86 32.89
N GLU A 143 -1.79 -6.94 32.24
CA GLU A 143 -1.29 -5.83 31.43
C GLU A 143 -2.12 -5.64 30.14
N LEU A 144 -2.63 -6.72 29.53
CA LEU A 144 -3.56 -6.62 28.40
C LEU A 144 -4.90 -5.99 28.80
N VAL A 145 -5.46 -6.32 29.97
CA VAL A 145 -6.65 -5.65 30.51
C VAL A 145 -6.40 -4.15 30.72
N LYS A 146 -5.23 -3.80 31.27
CA LYS A 146 -4.82 -2.39 31.43
C LYS A 146 -4.72 -1.68 30.08
N ALA A 147 -4.10 -2.31 29.08
CA ALA A 147 -3.99 -1.76 27.73
C ALA A 147 -5.38 -1.53 27.11
N ARG A 148 -6.28 -2.52 27.19
CA ARG A 148 -7.66 -2.39 26.70
C ARG A 148 -8.45 -1.28 27.40
N LYS A 149 -8.23 -1.08 28.71
CA LYS A 149 -8.84 0.04 29.43
C LYS A 149 -8.38 1.38 28.88
N ILE A 150 -7.07 1.54 28.64
CA ILE A 150 -6.53 2.76 28.02
C ILE A 150 -7.14 2.96 26.63
N CYS A 151 -7.23 1.89 25.83
CA CYS A 151 -7.88 1.93 24.52
C CYS A 151 -9.36 2.36 24.55
N ALA A 152 -10.09 2.06 25.62
CA ALA A 152 -11.48 2.48 25.77
C ALA A 152 -11.63 3.99 26.06
N ASP A 153 -10.55 4.64 26.52
CA ASP A 153 -10.50 6.07 26.84
C ASP A 153 -9.88 6.92 25.69
N LEU A 154 -9.55 6.30 24.54
CA LEU A 154 -8.92 6.93 23.36
C LEU A 154 -9.89 7.47 22.30
#